data_AF-A0A9P7VII1-F1
#
_entry.id   AF-A0A9P7VII1-F1
#
_cell.length_a   1.000
_cell.length_b   1.000
_cell.length_c   1.000
_cell.angle_alpha   90.00
_cell.angle_beta   90.00
_cell.angle_gamma   90.00
#
_symmetry.space_group_name_H-M   'P 1'
#
loop_
_entity.id
_entity.type
_entity.pdbx_description
1 polymer ?
#
loop_
_entity_poly.entity_id
_entity_poly.type
_entity_poly.pdbx_seq_one_letter_code
_entity_poly.pdbx_strand_id
1 'polypeptide(L)' 'LLFENEVEKQLTLQDAYDQKEAQIHKMMYETVSTLIFMQIKNKPSAAVMWKKLTSIFEEKVF' A
#
# COMPACT_ATOMS: atom_id res chain seq x y z
N LEU A 1 0.21 18.18 -28.76
CA LEU A 1 -0.38 16.90 -29.21
C LEU A 1 0.40 15.67 -28.71
N LEU A 2 1.60 15.33 -29.19
CA LEU A 2 2.31 14.13 -28.69
C LEU A 2 2.68 14.21 -27.18
N PHE A 3 3.12 15.38 -26.72
CA PHE A 3 3.48 15.61 -25.31
C PHE A 3 2.25 15.60 -24.39
N GLU A 4 1.14 16.19 -24.83
CA GLU A 4 -0.13 16.22 -24.07
C GLU A 4 -0.68 14.81 -23.88
N ASN A 5 -0.64 13.97 -24.92
CA ASN A 5 -1.07 12.58 -24.84
C ASN A 5 -0.21 11.74 -23.89
N GLU A 6 1.10 11.99 -23.82
CA GLU A 6 1.97 11.28 -22.86
C GLU A 6 1.71 11.75 -21.43
N VAL A 7 1.48 13.05 -21.20
CA VAL A 7 1.12 13.57 -19.87
C VAL A 7 -0.22 12.97 -19.39
N GLU A 8 -1.25 12.95 -20.24
CA GLU A 8 -2.55 12.36 -19.91
C GLU A 8 -2.45 10.87 -19.58
N LYS A 9 -1.63 10.13 -20.34
CA LYS A 9 -1.35 8.72 -20.07
C LYS A 9 -0.66 8.53 -18.73
N GLN A 10 0.35 9.34 -18.39
CA GLN A 10 1.05 9.23 -17.11
C GLN A 10 0.12 9.56 -15.93
N LEU A 11 -0.74 10.57 -16.06
CA LEU A 11 -1.75 10.89 -15.04
C LEU A 11 -2.73 9.72 -14.82
N THR A 12 -3.19 9.10 -15.91
CA THR A 12 -4.09 7.93 -15.83
C THR A 12 -3.41 6.74 -15.13
N LEU A 13 -2.13 6.51 -15.42
CA LEU A 13 -1.36 5.45 -14.77
C LEU A 13 -1.11 5.75 -13.29
N GLN A 14 -0.85 7.01 -12.94
CA GLN A 14 -0.69 7.44 -11.55
C GLN A 14 -1.99 7.26 -10.77
N ASP A 15 -3.13 7.69 -11.30
CA ASP A 15 -4.43 7.52 -10.66
C ASP A 15 -4.76 6.03 -10.45
N ALA A 16 -4.48 5.18 -11.46
CA ALA A 16 -4.70 3.75 -11.35
C ALA A 16 -3.78 3.09 -10.30
N TYR A 17 -2.54 3.58 -10.18
CA TYR A 17 -1.61 3.13 -9.16
C TYR A 17 -2.11 3.54 -7.76
N ASP A 18 -2.49 4.81 -7.56
CA ASP A 18 -2.97 5.34 -6.29
C ASP A 18 -4.24 4.61 -5.81
N GLN A 19 -5.16 4.32 -6.73
CA GLN A 19 -6.36 3.52 -6.42
C GLN A 19 -6.03 2.09 -5.98
N LYS A 20 -5.12 1.41 -6.68
CA LYS A 20 -4.69 0.06 -6.31
C LYS A 20 -3.96 0.07 -4.97
N GLU A 21 -3.14 1.07 -4.73
CA GLU A 21 -2.44 1.22 -3.45
C GLU A 21 -3.44 1.38 -2.30
N ALA A 22 -4.43 2.25 -2.45
CA ALA A 22 -5.49 2.42 -1.44
C ALA A 22 -6.29 1.13 -1.19
N GLN A 23 -6.57 0.35 -2.24
CA GLN A 23 -7.25 -0.95 -2.12
C GLN A 23 -6.43 -1.95 -1.31
N ILE A 24 -5.11 -2.04 -1.56
CA ILE A 24 -4.22 -2.93 -0.82
C ILE A 24 -4.12 -2.50 0.64
N HIS A 25 -3.97 -1.20 0.93
CA HIS A 25 -3.95 -0.69 2.31
C HIS A 25 -5.22 -1.11 3.05
N LYS A 26 -6.39 -0.93 2.44
CA LYS A 26 -7.67 -1.33 3.02
C LYS A 26 -7.71 -2.83 3.33
N MET A 27 -7.33 -3.67 2.37
CA MET A 27 -7.32 -5.13 2.55
C MET A 27 -6.39 -5.56 3.70
N MET A 28 -5.21 -4.95 3.81
CA MET A 28 -4.29 -5.22 4.92
C MET A 28 -4.88 -4.83 6.27
N TYR A 29 -5.52 -3.66 6.34
CA TYR A 29 -6.14 -3.19 7.58
C TYR A 29 -7.32 -4.07 8.02
N GLU A 30 -8.11 -4.57 7.09
CA GLU A 30 -9.26 -5.45 7.37
C GLU A 30 -8.85 -6.88 7.79
N THR A 31 -7.62 -7.31 7.49
CA THR A 31 -7.15 -8.69 7.73
C THR A 31 -6.35 -8.84 9.02
N VAL A 32 -5.95 -7.75 9.66
CA VAL A 32 -5.11 -7.77 10.86
C VAL A 32 -5.89 -7.32 12.10
N SER A 33 -5.44 -7.73 13.29
CA SER A 33 -6.04 -7.23 14.54
C SER A 33 -5.74 -5.75 14.76
N THR A 34 -6.57 -5.07 15.56
CA THR A 34 -6.40 -3.65 15.90
C THR A 34 -5.00 -3.32 16.44
N LEU A 35 -4.39 -4.23 17.22
CA LEU A 35 -3.04 -4.04 17.74
C LEU A 35 -1.99 -4.02 16.63
N ILE A 36 -2.12 -4.92 15.64
CA ILE A 36 -1.20 -4.97 14.50
C ILE A 36 -1.45 -3.78 13.56
N PHE A 37 -2.72 -3.44 13.32
CA PHE A 37 -3.11 -2.25 12.56
C PHE A 37 -2.41 -0.99 13.06
N MET A 38 -2.39 -0.75 14.38
CA MET A 38 -1.74 0.42 14.97
C MET A 38 -0.23 0.49 14.68
N GLN A 39 0.44 -0.66 14.45
CA GLN A 39 1.88 -0.73 14.17
C GLN A 39 2.21 -0.55 12.69
N ILE A 40 1.28 -0.92 11.80
CA ILE A 40 1.48 -0.90 10.34
C ILE A 40 0.80 0.28 9.64
N LYS A 41 -0.11 1.00 10.30
CA LYS A 41 -0.79 2.17 9.72
C LYS A 41 0.20 3.31 9.39
N ASN A 42 -0.20 4.19 8.48
CA ASN A 42 0.56 5.38 8.06
C ASN A 42 1.94 5.09 7.45
N LYS A 43 2.12 3.92 6.83
CA LYS A 43 3.34 3.63 6.05
C LYS A 43 3.23 4.26 4.65
N PRO A 44 4.37 4.71 4.09
CA PRO A 44 4.39 5.48 2.84
C PRO A 44 4.04 4.64 1.63
N SER A 45 4.12 3.31 1.73
CA SER A 45 3.57 2.43 0.72
C SER A 45 3.06 1.11 1.24
N ALA A 46 2.22 0.45 0.43
CA ALA A 46 1.75 -0.91 0.67
C ALA A 46 2.92 -1.90 0.84
N ALA A 47 4.01 -1.75 0.07
CA ALA A 47 5.18 -2.60 0.19
C ALA A 47 5.88 -2.46 1.56
N VAL A 48 6.02 -1.22 2.05
CA VAL A 48 6.59 -0.96 3.38
C VAL A 48 5.69 -1.50 4.49
N MET A 49 4.37 -1.39 4.31
CA MET A 49 3.39 -1.97 5.21
C MET A 49 3.49 -3.49 5.28
N TRP A 50 3.58 -4.16 4.12
CA TRP A 50 3.73 -5.62 4.04
C TRP A 50 5.01 -6.08 4.74
N LYS A 51 6.14 -5.43 4.45
CA LYS A 51 7.41 -5.77 5.10
C LYS A 51 7.34 -5.66 6.62
N LYS A 52 6.69 -4.61 7.16
CA LYS A 52 6.53 -4.48 8.62
C LYS A 52 5.60 -5.57 9.17
N LEU A 53 4.54 -5.89 8.45
CA LEU A 53 3.60 -6.95 8.82
C LEU A 53 4.32 -8.31 8.93
N THR A 54 5.10 -8.69 7.91
CA THR A 54 5.84 -9.95 7.92
C THR A 54 6.85 -10.00 9.07
N SER A 55 7.58 -8.92 9.34
CA SER A 55 8.50 -8.87 10.48
C SER A 55 7.82 -9.07 11.84
N ILE A 56 6.61 -8.53 12.04
CA ILE A 56 5.84 -8.74 13.29
C ILE A 56 5.50 -10.22 13.49
N PHE A 57 5.20 -10.94 12.40
CA PHE A 57 4.89 -12.37 12.49
C PHE A 57 6.14 -13.24 12.61
N GLU A 58 7.24 -12.87 11.96
CA GLU A 58 8.54 -13.54 12.12
C GLU A 58 9.06 -13.42 13.56
N GLU A 59 8.95 -12.23 14.18
CA GLU A 59 9.35 -11.99 15.58
C GLU A 59 8.51 -12.76 16.61
N LYS A 60 7.30 -13.20 16.25
CA LYS A 60 6.40 -13.96 17.15
C LYS A 60 6.55 -15.47 17.06
N VAL A 61 7.24 -15.98 16.04
CA VAL A 61 7.39 -17.43 15.77
C VAL A 61 8.66 -18.00 16.43
N PHE A 62 9.49 -17.16 17.05
CA PHE A 62 10.65 -17.53 17.88
C PHE A 62 10.47 -17.05 19.33
#